data_AF-A0A6L9JT70-F1
#
_entry.id   AF-A0A6L9JT70-F1
#
_cell.length_a   1.000
_cell.length_b   1.000
_cell.length_c   1.000
_cell.angle_alpha   90.00
_cell.angle_beta   90.00
_cell.angle_gamma   90.00
#
_symmetry.space_group_name_H-M   'P 1'
#
loop_
_entity.id
_entity.type
_entity.pdbx_description
1 polymer ?
#
loop_
_entity_poly.entity_id
_entity_poly.type
_entity_poly.pdbx_seq_one_letter_code
_entity_poly.pdbx_strand_id
1 'polypeptide(L)'
;MNYGHNHYALKLAVSQYINEDGIQGALDLHTKAKKDFITAFQENILVPRGLTYKLQFTSPTGSSVVESAIKLARKVTQRCRVVAFTNGFHGMTGTSLSLTGNKDHRQPVMDAYVER
;
A
#
# COMPACT_ATOMS: atom_id res chain seq x y z
N MET A 1 -9.33 -2.06 -13.10
CA MET A 1 -10.32 -3.08 -12.68
C MET A 1 -9.85 -4.46 -13.17
N ASN A 2 -8.98 -5.16 -12.43
CA ASN A 2 -8.30 -6.36 -12.94
C ASN A 2 -9.25 -7.52 -13.26
N TYR A 3 -10.39 -7.58 -12.57
CA TYR A 3 -11.40 -8.64 -12.73
C TYR A 3 -12.71 -8.12 -13.37
N GLY A 4 -12.66 -6.95 -14.01
CA GLY A 4 -13.85 -6.29 -14.56
C GLY A 4 -14.77 -5.69 -13.49
N HIS A 5 -15.91 -5.18 -13.93
CA HIS A 5 -16.91 -4.55 -13.06
C HIS A 5 -17.75 -5.60 -12.35
N ASN A 6 -17.96 -5.44 -11.04
CA ASN A 6 -18.90 -6.24 -10.25
C ASN A 6 -18.70 -7.76 -10.36
N HIS A 7 -17.45 -8.23 -10.43
CA HIS A 7 -17.11 -9.64 -10.51
C HIS A 7 -17.90 -10.46 -9.46
N TYR A 8 -18.68 -11.43 -9.91
CA TYR A 8 -19.69 -12.11 -9.10
C TYR A 8 -19.14 -12.61 -7.76
N ALA A 9 -18.02 -13.34 -7.78
CA ALA A 9 -17.40 -13.88 -6.57
C ALA A 9 -16.94 -12.81 -5.58
N LEU A 10 -16.40 -11.68 -6.06
CA LEU A 10 -15.91 -10.61 -5.19
C LEU A 10 -17.06 -9.86 -4.55
N LYS A 11 -18.12 -9.59 -5.33
CA LYS A 11 -19.34 -8.96 -4.83
C LYS A 11 -19.99 -9.83 -3.74
N LEU A 12 -20.14 -11.13 -3.99
CA LEU A 12 -20.74 -12.06 -3.05
C LEU A 12 -19.94 -12.13 -1.74
N ALA A 13 -18.61 -12.23 -1.81
CA ALA A 13 -17.75 -12.27 -0.63
C ALA A 13 -17.88 -11.02 0.25
N VAL A 14 -17.92 -9.83 -0.36
CA VAL A 14 -18.11 -8.56 0.36
C VAL A 14 -19.50 -8.49 0.99
N SER A 15 -20.56 -8.84 0.24
CA SER A 15 -21.93 -8.86 0.76
C SER A 15 -22.09 -9.82 1.93
N GLN A 16 -21.51 -11.02 1.83
CA GLN A 16 -21.54 -12.01 2.90
C GLN A 16 -20.82 -11.49 4.15
N TYR A 17 -19.62 -10.92 4.01
CA TYR A 17 -18.88 -10.36 5.15
C TYR A 17 -19.67 -9.29 5.90
N ILE A 18 -20.41 -8.44 5.19
CA ILE A 18 -21.27 -7.42 5.81
C ILE A 18 -22.49 -8.06 6.49
N ASN A 19 -23.15 -9.02 5.83
CA ASN A 19 -24.33 -9.69 6.37
C ASN A 19 -24.03 -10.54 7.63
N GLU A 20 -22.78 -10.94 7.82
CA GLU A 20 -22.28 -11.67 9.00
C GLU A 20 -21.74 -10.72 10.09
N ASP A 21 -22.08 -9.43 10.06
CA ASP A 21 -21.60 -8.39 10.99
C ASP A 21 -20.07 -8.29 11.06
N GLY A 22 -19.40 -8.51 9.93
CA GLY A 22 -17.95 -8.44 9.81
C GLY A 22 -17.41 -7.06 10.19
N ILE A 23 -16.34 -7.05 11.00
CA ILE A 23 -15.68 -5.83 11.48
C ILE A 23 -15.10 -5.05 10.29
N GLN A 24 -15.66 -3.87 10.00
CA GLN A 24 -15.20 -3.00 8.90
C GLN A 24 -13.97 -2.17 9.29
N GLY A 25 -13.89 -1.75 10.56
CA GLY A 25 -12.82 -0.90 11.09
C GLY A 25 -12.31 -1.44 12.42
N ALA A 26 -11.21 -2.20 12.36
CA ALA A 26 -10.62 -2.83 13.55
C ALA A 26 -9.47 -2.03 14.17
N LEU A 27 -9.02 -0.94 13.52
CA LEU A 27 -7.78 -0.24 13.84
C LEU A 27 -6.62 -1.25 14.00
N ASP A 28 -6.05 -1.35 15.21
CA ASP A 28 -4.93 -2.22 15.53
C ASP A 28 -5.35 -3.64 15.96
N LEU A 29 -6.65 -3.92 16.11
CA LEU A 29 -7.14 -5.21 16.56
C LEU A 29 -6.98 -6.31 15.50
N HIS A 30 -6.80 -7.54 15.97
CA HIS A 30 -6.76 -8.73 15.13
C HIS A 30 -8.18 -9.16 14.75
N THR A 31 -8.43 -9.37 13.46
CA THR A 31 -9.69 -9.91 12.95
C THR A 31 -9.45 -11.22 12.21
N LYS A 32 -10.49 -12.05 12.09
CA LYS A 32 -10.46 -13.27 11.28
C LYS A 32 -10.09 -12.96 9.83
N ALA A 33 -10.73 -11.96 9.22
CA ALA A 33 -10.42 -11.52 7.86
C ALA A 33 -8.95 -11.11 7.66
N LYS A 34 -8.36 -10.38 8.62
CA LYS A 34 -6.95 -9.99 8.56
C LYS A 34 -6.02 -11.20 8.65
N LYS A 35 -6.32 -12.15 9.54
CA LYS A 35 -5.57 -13.41 9.64
C LYS A 35 -5.64 -14.20 8.34
N ASP A 36 -6.85 -14.40 7.81
CA ASP A 36 -7.09 -15.19 6.61
C ASP A 36 -6.37 -14.58 5.41
N PHE A 37 -6.36 -13.24 5.27
CA PHE A 37 -5.56 -12.55 4.25
C PHE A 37 -4.05 -12.78 4.43
N ILE A 38 -3.51 -12.64 5.64
CA ILE A 38 -2.07 -12.83 5.92
C ILE A 38 -1.66 -14.26 5.57
N THR A 39 -2.43 -15.25 6.02
CA THR A 39 -2.20 -16.67 5.73
C THR A 39 -2.22 -16.92 4.22
N ALA A 40 -3.26 -16.48 3.53
CA ALA A 40 -3.38 -16.67 2.08
C ALA A 40 -2.24 -15.98 1.31
N PHE A 41 -1.82 -14.78 1.70
CA PHE A 41 -0.71 -14.09 1.06
C PHE A 41 0.62 -14.82 1.31
N GLN A 42 0.82 -15.33 2.53
CA GLN A 42 2.02 -16.07 2.87
C GLN A 42 2.12 -17.39 2.09
N GLU A 43 1.04 -18.17 2.05
CA GLU A 43 0.98 -19.48 1.40
C GLU A 43 1.03 -19.38 -0.13
N ASN A 44 0.34 -18.41 -0.72
CA ASN A 44 0.24 -18.30 -2.18
C ASN A 44 1.34 -17.43 -2.80
N ILE A 45 1.87 -16.45 -2.06
CA ILE A 45 2.82 -15.47 -2.59
C ILE A 45 4.23 -15.65 -2.02
N LEU A 46 4.39 -15.53 -0.70
CA LEU A 46 5.71 -15.41 -0.08
C LEU A 46 6.48 -16.74 -0.04
N VAL A 47 5.86 -17.80 0.50
CA VAL A 47 6.50 -19.10 0.67
C VAL A 47 6.93 -19.73 -0.66
N PRO A 48 6.08 -19.80 -1.71
CA PRO A 48 6.48 -20.39 -2.99
C PRO A 48 7.62 -19.64 -3.70
N ARG A 49 7.84 -18.36 -3.33
CA ARG A 49 8.88 -17.51 -3.90
C ARG A 49 10.12 -17.39 -2.99
N GLY A 50 10.15 -18.09 -1.85
CA GLY A 50 11.24 -18.00 -0.88
C GLY A 50 11.42 -16.61 -0.28
N LEU A 51 10.35 -15.81 -0.20
CA LEU A 51 10.42 -14.42 0.26
C LEU A 51 10.12 -14.31 1.76
N THR A 52 11.04 -13.73 2.52
CA THR A 52 10.88 -13.48 3.96
C THR A 52 10.55 -12.02 4.24
N TYR A 53 9.26 -11.69 4.27
CA TYR A 53 8.78 -10.32 4.52
C TYR A 53 7.77 -10.26 5.67
N LYS A 54 7.66 -9.09 6.29
CA LYS A 54 6.57 -8.72 7.22
C LYS A 54 5.56 -7.84 6.48
N LEU A 55 4.29 -7.95 6.85
CA LEU A 55 3.22 -7.13 6.30
C LEU A 55 2.95 -5.92 7.18
N GLN A 56 2.95 -4.73 6.57
CA GLN A 56 2.48 -3.49 7.19
C GLN A 56 1.20 -3.06 6.47
N PHE A 57 0.12 -2.89 7.24
CA PHE A 57 -1.16 -2.41 6.71
C PHE A 57 -1.19 -0.89 6.81
N THR A 58 -1.40 -0.22 5.68
CA THR A 58 -1.49 1.23 5.57
C THR A 58 -2.89 1.65 5.18
N SER A 59 -3.15 2.96 5.13
CA SER A 59 -4.35 3.51 4.47
C SER A 59 -4.48 2.99 3.03
N PRO A 60 -5.71 2.91 2.47
CA PRO A 60 -6.04 2.10 1.29
C PRO A 60 -5.48 2.62 -0.05
N THR A 61 -4.74 3.73 -0.05
CA THR A 61 -4.23 4.36 -1.28
C THR A 61 -2.77 4.03 -1.52
N GLY A 62 -2.38 3.97 -2.80
CA GLY A 62 -0.97 3.76 -3.19
C GLY A 62 -0.03 4.82 -2.62
N SER A 63 -0.45 6.09 -2.57
CA SER A 63 0.34 7.17 -1.94
C SER A 63 0.69 6.86 -0.48
N SER A 64 -0.28 6.34 0.29
CA SER A 64 -0.09 6.02 1.71
C SER A 64 0.91 4.88 1.92
N VAL A 65 0.91 3.90 1.00
CA VAL A 65 1.89 2.80 0.98
C VAL A 65 3.29 3.37 0.77
N VAL A 66 3.46 4.24 -0.25
CA VAL A 66 4.76 4.85 -0.56
C VAL A 66 5.25 5.72 0.61
N GLU A 67 4.41 6.59 1.16
CA GLU A 67 4.78 7.44 2.30
C GLU A 67 5.16 6.62 3.54
N SER A 68 4.44 5.52 3.81
CA SER A 68 4.76 4.61 4.91
C SER A 68 6.10 3.90 4.69
N ALA A 69 6.37 3.47 3.45
CA ALA A 69 7.64 2.85 3.09
C ALA A 69 8.82 3.82 3.26
N ILE A 70 8.67 5.08 2.82
CA ILE A 70 9.70 6.10 3.02
C ILE A 70 9.89 6.42 4.51
N LYS A 71 8.80 6.54 5.28
CA LYS A 71 8.88 6.75 6.74
C LYS A 71 9.63 5.61 7.43
N LEU A 72 9.35 4.36 7.05
CA LEU A 72 10.05 3.19 7.58
C LEU A 72 11.54 3.20 7.19
N ALA A 73 11.84 3.44 5.92
CA ALA A 73 13.21 3.52 5.43
C ALA A 73 14.01 4.58 6.18
N ARG A 74 13.51 5.81 6.30
CA ARG A 74 14.14 6.90 7.06
C ARG A 74 14.35 6.51 8.52
N LYS A 75 13.35 5.89 9.17
CA LYS A 75 13.44 5.42 10.56
C LYS A 75 14.53 4.37 10.76
N VAL A 76 14.67 3.42 9.84
CA VAL A 76 15.63 2.32 9.97
C VAL A 76 17.04 2.74 9.56
N THR A 77 17.17 3.50 8.47
CA THR A 77 18.49 3.85 7.91
C THR A 77 19.05 5.17 8.46
N GLN A 78 18.24 5.99 9.13
CA GLN A 78 18.60 7.34 9.59
C GLN A 78 19.06 8.27 8.45
N ARG A 79 18.63 7.99 7.20
CA ARG A 79 18.94 8.80 6.01
C ARG A 79 17.69 9.55 5.60
N CYS A 80 17.83 10.83 5.24
CA CYS A 80 16.69 11.66 4.82
C CYS A 80 16.46 11.65 3.31
N ARG A 81 17.54 11.58 2.51
CA ARG A 81 17.50 11.70 1.06
C ARG A 81 16.83 10.50 0.40
N VAL A 82 15.96 10.77 -0.57
CA VAL A 82 15.30 9.76 -1.41
C VAL A 82 15.50 10.16 -2.87
N VAL A 83 15.91 9.20 -3.68
CA VAL A 83 16.06 9.36 -5.13
C VAL A 83 14.92 8.63 -5.83
N ALA A 84 14.28 9.29 -6.81
CA ALA A 84 13.27 8.70 -7.67
C ALA A 84 13.65 8.86 -9.14
N PHE A 85 13.13 7.97 -9.98
CA PHE A 85 13.36 8.04 -11.42
C PHE A 85 12.46 9.09 -12.07
N THR A 86 13.00 9.77 -13.09
CA THR A 86 12.22 10.61 -13.98
C THR A 86 11.08 9.81 -14.62
N ASN A 87 9.96 10.48 -14.92
CA ASN A 87 8.72 9.89 -15.42
C ASN A 87 8.03 8.84 -14.51
N GLY A 88 8.56 8.57 -13.30
CA GLY A 88 7.88 7.72 -12.32
C GLY A 88 6.57 8.33 -11.80
N PHE A 89 5.64 7.48 -11.37
CA PHE A 89 4.42 7.89 -10.67
C PHE A 89 4.35 7.16 -9.33
N HIS A 90 4.44 7.91 -8.24
CA HIS A 90 4.53 7.36 -6.88
C HIS A 90 3.36 7.77 -6.00
N GLY A 91 2.49 8.65 -6.48
CA GLY A 91 1.32 9.12 -5.75
C GLY A 91 1.11 10.61 -5.93
N MET A 92 0.04 11.10 -5.32
CA MET A 92 -0.46 12.47 -5.47
C MET A 92 -0.54 13.23 -4.15
N THR A 93 0.12 12.75 -3.09
CA THR A 93 0.15 13.41 -1.77
C THR A 93 1.56 13.54 -1.22
N GLY A 94 1.84 14.59 -0.43
CA GLY A 94 3.04 14.73 0.39
C GLY A 94 4.37 14.29 -0.27
N THR A 95 5.06 13.36 0.38
CA THR A 95 6.31 12.78 -0.11
C THR A 95 6.11 11.94 -1.39
N SER A 96 4.97 11.25 -1.53
CA SER A 96 4.69 10.43 -2.73
C SER A 96 4.58 11.28 -4.00
N LEU A 97 3.94 12.45 -3.92
CA LEU A 97 3.89 13.45 -5.00
C LEU A 97 5.26 14.06 -5.27
N SER A 98 6.06 14.23 -4.21
CA SER A 98 7.44 14.70 -4.34
C SER A 98 8.32 13.66 -5.04
N LEU A 99 7.96 12.39 -5.07
CA LEU A 99 8.65 11.34 -5.83
C LEU A 99 8.12 11.21 -7.27
N THR A 100 6.88 11.62 -7.56
CA THR A 100 6.29 11.55 -8.91
C THR A 100 7.03 12.45 -9.91
N GLY A 101 7.69 11.85 -10.90
CA GLY A 101 8.52 12.52 -11.89
C GLY A 101 7.84 12.84 -13.23
N ASN A 102 6.64 12.32 -13.49
CA ASN A 102 5.90 12.54 -14.76
C ASN A 102 5.44 14.01 -14.90
N LYS A 103 5.66 14.61 -16.08
CA LYS A 103 5.36 16.01 -16.43
C LYS A 103 3.93 16.44 -16.08
N ASP A 104 2.93 15.60 -16.37
CA ASP A 104 1.51 15.97 -16.20
C ASP A 104 1.09 16.07 -14.72
N HIS A 105 1.83 15.41 -13.84
CA HIS A 105 1.51 15.29 -12.42
C HIS A 105 2.58 15.90 -11.52
N ARG A 106 3.67 16.42 -12.10
CA ARG A 106 4.79 17.00 -11.36
C ARG A 106 4.33 18.31 -10.74
N GLN A 107 4.39 18.37 -9.42
CA GLN A 107 4.19 19.58 -8.64
C GLN A 107 5.48 19.99 -7.92
N PRO A 108 5.57 21.24 -7.41
CA PRO A 108 6.68 21.68 -6.58
C PRO A 108 7.01 20.65 -5.50
N VAL A 109 8.30 20.47 -5.23
CA VAL A 109 8.75 19.50 -4.23
C VAL A 109 8.21 19.92 -2.86
N MET A 110 7.39 19.07 -2.25
CA MET A 110 6.83 19.31 -0.92
C MET A 110 7.72 18.72 0.18
N ASP A 111 8.55 17.73 -0.16
CA ASP A 111 9.56 17.12 0.72
C ASP A 111 10.98 17.54 0.28
N ALA A 112 11.60 18.41 1.06
CA ALA A 112 12.91 19.01 0.75
C ALA A 112 14.07 18.00 0.60
N TYR A 113 13.86 16.73 0.95
CA TYR A 113 14.88 15.67 0.87
C TYR A 113 14.67 14.74 -0.33
N VAL A 114 13.83 15.10 -1.29
CA VAL A 114 13.59 14.29 -2.49
C VAL A 114 14.32 14.87 -3.71
N GLU A 115 15.12 14.02 -4.36
CA GLU A 115 15.82 14.32 -5.61
C GLU A 115 15.23 13.44 -6.74
N ARG A 116 14.96 14.05 -7.90
CA ARG A 116 14.29 13.43 -9.07
C ARG A 116 15.11 13.62 -10.33
#